data_AF-A0A9W7D7V7-F1
#
_entry.id   AF-A0A9W7D7V7-F1
#
_cell.length_a   1.000
_cell.length_b   1.000
_cell.length_c   1.000
_cell.angle_alpha   90.00
_cell.angle_beta   90.00
_cell.angle_gamma   90.00
#
_symmetry.space_group_name_H-M   'P 1'
#
loop_
_entity.id
_entity.type
_entity.pdbx_description
1 polymer ?
#
loop_
_entity_poly.entity_id
_entity_poly.type
_entity_poly.pdbx_seq_one_letter_code
_entity_poly.pdbx_strand_id
1 'polypeptide(L)'
;MIAEFILRRNQPSEDTHEFWVRRTKDWIPTVAHSSRGKPTRVLLTNVSGKPVWCPAHFPVIRWAPHGELPPDDGYVRLNSAKYSDWQVLAYEAAMDKDLLKREQQLYVDWLARQPPAVERRQYAVPKDVMKRSPRRVDNGEAELTCAQSKTSIFHMRIELRLLAMTKIELWAYSSC
;
A
#
# COMPACT_ATOMS: atom_id res chain seq x y z
N MET A 1 14.71 -1.79 13.05
CA MET A 1 16.12 -2.20 12.82
C MET A 1 16.12 -3.35 11.81
N ILE A 2 16.88 -3.23 10.73
CA ILE A 2 16.94 -4.19 9.63
C ILE A 2 18.35 -4.76 9.57
N ALA A 3 18.48 -6.08 9.43
CA ALA A 3 19.75 -6.75 9.17
C ALA A 3 19.79 -7.29 7.73
N GLU A 4 20.92 -7.18 7.05
CA GLU A 4 21.07 -7.64 5.67
C GLU A 4 21.94 -8.89 5.59
N PHE A 5 21.49 -9.86 4.79
CA PHE A 5 22.22 -11.08 4.46
C PHE A 5 22.37 -11.22 2.94
N ILE A 6 23.60 -11.41 2.46
CA ILE A 6 23.88 -11.61 1.04
C ILE A 6 23.83 -13.10 0.72
N LEU A 7 23.06 -13.46 -0.31
CA LEU A 7 22.97 -14.84 -0.76
C LEU A 7 24.22 -15.25 -1.53
N ARG A 8 24.56 -16.54 -1.43
CA ARG A 8 25.66 -17.12 -2.22
C ARG A 8 25.35 -16.98 -3.72
N ARG A 9 26.40 -16.82 -4.52
CA ARG A 9 26.30 -16.66 -5.99
C ARG A 9 25.88 -17.95 -6.70
N ASN A 10 26.22 -19.11 -6.14
CA ASN A 10 25.92 -20.41 -6.72
C ASN A 10 24.51 -20.84 -6.28
N GLN A 11 23.50 -20.30 -6.95
CA GLN A 11 22.10 -20.63 -6.71
C GLN A 11 21.63 -21.64 -7.75
N PRO A 12 20.77 -22.59 -7.37
CA PRO A 12 20.10 -23.45 -8.33
C PRO A 12 19.24 -22.63 -9.30
N SER A 13 18.94 -23.19 -10.46
CA SER A 13 18.03 -22.54 -11.42
C SER A 13 16.62 -22.46 -10.84
N GLU A 14 15.94 -21.36 -11.14
CA GLU A 14 14.54 -21.12 -10.78
C GLU A 14 13.60 -22.13 -11.46
N ASP A 15 14.00 -22.69 -12.61
CA ASP A 15 13.22 -23.71 -13.33
C ASP A 15 13.24 -25.09 -12.66
N THR A 16 14.22 -25.33 -11.78
CA THR A 16 14.41 -26.64 -11.14
C THR A 16 14.07 -26.58 -9.65
N HIS A 17 14.30 -25.43 -9.01
CA HIS A 17 14.14 -25.26 -7.57
C HIS A 17 13.28 -24.06 -7.24
N GLU A 18 12.39 -24.26 -6.26
CA GLU A 18 11.61 -23.21 -5.63
C GLU A 18 12.36 -22.58 -4.46
N PHE A 19 12.13 -21.27 -4.30
CA PHE A 19 12.67 -20.50 -3.18
C PHE A 19 11.68 -20.47 -2.01
N TRP A 20 12.13 -21.00 -0.87
CA TRP A 20 11.35 -21.07 0.35
C TRP A 20 11.96 -20.21 1.44
N VAL A 21 11.08 -19.58 2.20
CA VAL A 21 11.46 -18.61 3.23
C VAL A 21 10.76 -18.94 4.54
N ARG A 22 11.50 -18.85 5.65
CA ARG A 22 11.01 -19.11 6.99
C ARG A 22 11.03 -17.84 7.84
N ARG A 23 9.88 -17.54 8.42
CA ARG A 23 9.74 -16.49 9.44
C ARG A 23 10.07 -17.03 10.83
N THR A 24 10.60 -16.15 11.66
CA THR A 24 10.74 -16.36 13.11
C THR A 24 9.74 -15.48 13.86
N LYS A 25 9.55 -15.73 15.16
CA LYS A 25 8.66 -14.93 16.00
C LYS A 25 8.96 -13.42 15.90
N ASP A 26 10.24 -13.08 15.91
CA ASP A 26 10.72 -11.69 15.99
C ASP A 26 11.21 -11.13 14.64
N TRP A 27 11.52 -12.00 13.67
CA TRP A 27 12.15 -11.62 12.41
C TRP A 27 11.32 -12.05 11.20
N ILE A 28 11.06 -11.09 10.32
CA ILE A 28 10.44 -11.36 9.03
C ILE A 28 11.48 -11.15 7.93
N PRO A 29 11.75 -12.18 7.11
CA PRO A 29 12.59 -12.06 5.92
C PRO A 29 11.87 -11.47 4.70
N THR A 30 12.52 -10.49 4.08
CA THR A 30 12.15 -9.90 2.79
C THR A 30 13.23 -10.23 1.78
N VAL A 31 12.86 -10.78 0.63
CA VAL A 31 13.83 -11.16 -0.42
C VAL A 31 13.97 -10.01 -1.40
N ALA A 32 15.21 -9.56 -1.60
CA ALA A 32 15.55 -8.56 -2.60
C ALA A 32 16.12 -9.25 -3.84
N HIS A 33 15.53 -8.91 -4.98
CA HIS A 33 15.89 -9.47 -6.28
C HIS A 33 16.86 -8.53 -7.00
N SER A 34 17.72 -9.11 -7.83
CA SER A 34 18.54 -8.38 -8.79
C SER A 34 17.65 -7.82 -9.91
N SER A 35 18.19 -6.90 -10.71
CA SER A 35 17.56 -6.46 -11.97
C SER A 35 17.27 -7.61 -12.93
N ARG A 36 17.97 -8.75 -12.78
CA ARG A 36 17.75 -9.98 -13.55
C ARG A 36 16.73 -10.95 -12.93
N GLY A 37 15.97 -10.52 -11.92
CA GLY A 37 14.97 -11.34 -11.24
C GLY A 37 15.53 -12.34 -10.22
N LYS A 38 16.85 -12.55 -10.14
CA LYS A 38 17.44 -13.52 -9.20
C LYS A 38 17.49 -13.02 -7.76
N PRO A 39 17.12 -13.82 -6.74
CA PRO A 39 17.21 -13.42 -5.35
C PRO A 39 18.68 -13.20 -4.97
N THR A 40 19.03 -12.01 -4.50
CA THR A 40 20.44 -11.64 -4.23
C THR A 40 20.70 -11.41 -2.75
N ARG A 41 19.73 -10.82 -2.05
CA ARG A 41 19.86 -10.44 -0.64
C ARG A 41 18.57 -10.80 0.10
N VAL A 42 18.70 -11.03 1.39
CA VAL A 42 17.57 -11.17 2.29
C VAL A 42 17.71 -10.17 3.42
N LEU A 43 16.68 -9.36 3.58
CA LEU A 43 16.55 -8.36 4.63
C LEU A 43 15.74 -8.98 5.77
N LEU A 44 16.27 -8.95 6.98
CA LEU A 44 15.59 -9.40 8.18
C LEU A 44 15.07 -8.17 8.91
N THR A 45 13.75 -8.03 8.92
CA THR A 45 13.07 -6.95 9.64
C THR A 45 12.65 -7.43 11.02
N ASN A 46 13.07 -6.70 12.05
CA ASN A 46 12.65 -6.94 13.41
C ASN A 46 11.24 -6.39 13.65
N VAL A 47 10.30 -7.26 14.02
CA VAL A 47 8.89 -6.90 14.28
C VAL A 47 8.57 -6.84 15.77
N SER A 48 9.47 -7.35 16.64
CA SER A 48 9.25 -7.42 18.09
C SER A 48 9.27 -6.06 18.80
N GLY A 49 9.79 -5.01 18.14
CA GLY A 49 9.97 -3.67 18.71
C GLY A 49 11.09 -3.58 19.76
N LYS A 50 11.78 -4.68 20.06
CA LYS A 50 12.90 -4.76 21.00
C LYS A 50 14.18 -5.16 20.26
N PRO A 51 15.37 -4.79 20.74
CA PRO A 51 16.60 -5.34 20.18
C PRO A 51 16.64 -6.85 20.43
N VAL A 52 16.63 -7.64 19.35
CA VAL A 52 16.69 -9.10 19.39
C VAL A 52 17.97 -9.55 18.68
N TRP A 53 18.57 -10.64 19.13
CA TRP A 53 19.73 -11.23 18.47
C TRP A 53 19.30 -12.25 17.42
N CYS A 54 20.00 -12.29 16.27
CA CYS A 54 19.76 -13.28 15.22
C CYS A 54 20.95 -14.24 15.13
N PRO A 55 20.75 -15.56 15.28
CA PRO A 55 21.84 -16.52 15.14
C PRO A 55 22.40 -16.55 13.72
N ALA A 56 23.73 -16.54 13.58
CA ALA A 56 24.42 -16.50 12.29
C ALA A 56 24.09 -17.67 11.35
N HIS A 57 23.75 -18.84 11.91
CA HIS A 57 23.46 -20.07 11.17
C HIS A 57 21.98 -20.41 11.11
N PHE A 58 21.09 -19.47 11.41
CA PHE A 58 19.66 -19.72 11.36
C PHE A 58 19.21 -19.92 9.88
N PRO A 59 18.59 -21.06 9.53
CA PRO A 59 18.23 -21.37 8.15
C PRO A 59 16.96 -20.61 7.72
N VAL A 60 17.09 -19.31 7.46
CA VAL A 60 15.99 -18.45 6.99
C VAL A 60 15.45 -18.91 5.63
N ILE A 61 16.31 -19.49 4.81
CA ILE A 61 16.06 -19.73 3.38
C ILE A 61 16.36 -21.19 3.06
N ARG A 62 15.58 -21.77 2.17
CA ARG A 62 15.81 -23.10 1.62
C ARG A 62 15.45 -23.11 0.14
N TRP A 63 16.31 -23.74 -0.66
CA TRP A 63 15.99 -24.12 -2.04
C TRP A 63 15.49 -25.56 -2.02
N ALA A 64 14.35 -25.84 -2.62
CA ALA A 64 13.80 -27.19 -2.73
C ALA A 64 13.40 -27.46 -4.19
N PRO A 65 13.61 -28.68 -4.73
CA PRO A 65 13.15 -29.03 -6.06
C PRO A 65 11.63 -28.79 -6.21
N HIS A 66 11.19 -28.47 -7.43
CA HIS A 66 9.75 -28.39 -7.70
C HIS A 66 9.06 -29.72 -7.38
N GLY A 67 7.93 -29.64 -6.69
CA GLY A 67 7.14 -30.81 -6.30
C GLY A 67 7.53 -31.44 -4.96
N GLU A 68 8.67 -31.07 -4.38
CA GLU A 68 9.03 -31.47 -3.03
C GLU A 68 8.52 -30.46 -1.99
N LEU A 69 7.97 -30.99 -0.89
CA LEU A 69 7.58 -30.17 0.25
C LEU A 69 8.80 -29.85 1.11
N PRO A 70 8.86 -28.66 1.72
CA PRO A 70 9.94 -28.34 2.63
C PRO A 70 9.91 -29.28 3.85
N PRO A 71 11.07 -29.74 4.33
CA PRO A 71 11.17 -30.68 5.44
C PRO A 71 10.56 -30.21 6.78
N ASP A 72 10.37 -28.91 6.98
CA ASP A 72 9.98 -28.34 8.27
C ASP A 72 8.73 -27.45 8.15
N ASP A 73 7.89 -27.49 9.18
CA ASP A 73 6.76 -26.59 9.34
C ASP A 73 7.25 -25.13 9.51
N GLY A 74 6.79 -24.25 8.61
CA GLY A 74 7.05 -22.81 8.69
C GLY A 74 7.82 -22.22 7.50
N TYR A 75 8.22 -23.03 6.54
CA TYR A 75 8.67 -22.53 5.24
C TYR A 75 7.47 -22.18 4.35
N VAL A 76 7.55 -21.04 3.68
CA VAL A 76 6.52 -20.50 2.80
C VAL A 76 7.15 -20.07 1.48
N ARG A 77 6.45 -20.30 0.37
CA ARG A 77 6.85 -19.85 -0.97
C ARG A 77 6.67 -18.34 -1.11
N LEU A 78 7.50 -17.70 -1.94
CA LEU A 78 7.40 -16.26 -2.21
C LEU A 78 6.07 -15.85 -2.85
N ASN A 79 5.45 -16.72 -3.64
CA ASN A 79 4.17 -16.48 -4.29
C ASN A 79 2.94 -16.83 -3.41
N SER A 80 3.15 -17.22 -2.16
CA SER A 80 2.04 -17.56 -1.25
C SER A 80 1.43 -16.31 -0.62
N ALA A 81 0.10 -16.32 -0.43
CA ALA A 81 -0.60 -15.29 0.34
C ALA A 81 -0.03 -15.13 1.77
N LYS A 82 0.43 -16.21 2.39
CA LYS A 82 1.09 -16.13 3.70
C LYS A 82 2.34 -15.26 3.67
N TYR A 83 3.11 -15.32 2.57
CA TYR A 83 4.29 -14.49 2.42
C TYR A 83 3.91 -13.02 2.22
N SER A 84 2.89 -12.72 1.40
CA SER A 84 2.41 -11.34 1.24
C SER A 84 1.95 -10.74 2.57
N ASP A 85 1.23 -11.50 3.39
CA ASP A 85 0.81 -11.04 4.73
C ASP A 85 2.01 -10.74 5.63
N TRP A 86 3.06 -11.57 5.57
CA TRP A 86 4.30 -11.30 6.30
C TRP A 86 5.00 -10.04 5.79
N GLN A 87 4.97 -9.77 4.49
CA GLN A 87 5.57 -8.55 3.94
C GLN A 87 4.84 -7.29 4.41
N VAL A 88 3.52 -7.35 4.61
CA VAL A 88 2.77 -6.23 5.22
C VAL A 88 3.29 -5.93 6.64
N LEU A 89 3.49 -6.97 7.45
CA LEU A 89 4.04 -6.82 8.81
C LEU A 89 5.48 -6.31 8.81
N ALA A 90 6.31 -6.79 7.89
CA ALA A 90 7.68 -6.32 7.73
C ALA A 90 7.71 -4.85 7.32
N TYR A 91 6.84 -4.44 6.40
CA TYR A 91 6.71 -3.05 5.98
C TYR A 91 6.30 -2.18 7.17
N GLU A 92 5.24 -2.52 7.89
CA GLU A 92 4.80 -1.76 9.07
C GLU A 92 5.90 -1.60 10.12
N ALA A 93 6.69 -2.66 10.35
CA ALA A 93 7.79 -2.63 11.31
C ALA A 93 9.04 -1.86 10.83
N ALA A 94 9.29 -1.84 9.52
CA ALA A 94 10.39 -1.10 8.92
C ALA A 94 10.10 0.41 8.78
N MET A 95 8.81 0.77 8.67
CA MET A 95 8.39 2.16 8.47
C MET A 95 8.70 3.04 9.69
N ASP A 96 9.38 4.16 9.43
CA ASP A 96 9.58 5.20 10.44
C ASP A 96 8.29 6.00 10.62
N LYS A 97 7.64 5.80 11.77
CA LYS A 97 6.37 6.42 12.12
C LYS A 97 6.50 7.94 12.27
N ASP A 98 7.64 8.45 12.69
CA ASP A 98 7.83 9.87 12.91
C ASP A 98 8.14 10.60 11.60
N LEU A 99 8.89 9.96 10.71
CA LEU A 99 9.03 10.43 9.33
C LEU A 99 7.66 10.50 8.63
N LEU A 100 6.85 9.44 8.74
CA LEU A 100 5.52 9.39 8.13
C LEU A 100 4.59 10.51 8.65
N LYS A 101 4.60 10.78 9.95
CA LYS A 101 3.83 11.90 10.54
C LYS A 101 4.29 13.24 9.99
N ARG A 102 5.60 13.43 9.83
CA ARG A 102 6.16 14.67 9.29
C ARG A 102 5.74 14.88 7.84
N GLU A 103 5.82 13.84 7.02
CA GLU A 103 5.32 13.89 5.63
C GLU A 103 3.82 14.20 5.58
N GLN A 104 3.02 13.61 6.47
CA GLN A 104 1.59 13.88 6.55
C GLN A 104 1.31 15.36 6.88
N GLN A 105 2.06 15.97 7.79
CA GLN A 105 1.95 17.39 8.10
C GLN A 105 2.28 18.26 6.89
N LEU A 106 3.40 17.97 6.20
CA LEU A 106 3.80 18.68 4.99
C LEU A 106 2.74 18.57 3.89
N TYR A 107 2.09 17.40 3.76
CA TYR A 107 1.00 17.20 2.82
C TYR A 107 -0.22 18.06 3.16
N VAL A 108 -0.60 18.14 4.43
CA VAL A 108 -1.72 19.01 4.89
C VAL A 108 -1.40 20.49 4.62
N ASP A 109 -0.19 20.92 4.94
CA ASP A 109 0.26 22.30 4.68
C ASP A 109 0.28 22.62 3.19
N TRP A 110 0.78 21.69 2.36
CA TRP A 110 0.75 21.80 0.91
C TRP A 110 -0.68 21.85 0.38
N LEU A 111 -1.58 21.04 0.94
CA LEU A 111 -3.00 20.99 0.56
C LEU A 111 -3.71 22.30 0.89
N ALA A 112 -3.40 22.91 2.04
CA ALA A 112 -3.94 24.21 2.44
C ALA A 112 -3.48 25.36 1.53
N ARG A 113 -2.31 25.23 0.89
CA ARG A 113 -1.78 26.20 -0.07
C ARG A 113 -2.32 25.99 -1.48
N GLN A 114 -3.05 24.90 -1.75
CA GLN A 114 -3.63 24.68 -3.07
C GLN A 114 -4.70 25.76 -3.35
N PRO A 115 -4.65 26.39 -4.53
CA PRO A 115 -5.76 27.24 -4.94
C PRO A 115 -7.04 26.40 -5.03
N PRO A 116 -8.22 27.01 -4.84
CA PRO A 116 -9.48 26.33 -5.05
C PRO A 116 -9.49 25.65 -6.42
N ALA A 117 -9.71 24.33 -6.44
CA ALA A 117 -9.73 23.56 -7.68
C ALA A 117 -10.84 24.00 -8.66
N VAL A 118 -11.80 24.79 -8.15
CA VAL A 118 -12.87 25.39 -8.94
C VAL A 118 -12.90 26.89 -8.63
N GLU A 119 -12.86 27.69 -9.68
CA GLU A 119 -13.06 29.13 -9.60
C GLU A 119 -14.49 29.43 -9.10
N ARG A 120 -14.60 29.89 -7.86
CA ARG A 120 -15.89 30.28 -7.28
C ARG A 120 -16.23 31.69 -7.73
N ARG A 121 -17.18 31.81 -8.66
CA ARG A 121 -17.80 33.09 -8.99
C ARG A 121 -18.38 33.72 -7.72
N GLN A 122 -18.04 34.97 -7.45
CA GLN A 122 -18.65 35.74 -6.38
C GLN A 122 -20.07 36.11 -6.82
N TYR A 123 -21.06 35.38 -6.33
CA TYR A 123 -22.46 35.73 -6.53
C TYR A 123 -22.84 36.83 -5.52
N ALA A 124 -23.68 37.76 -5.96
CA ALA A 124 -24.30 38.71 -5.03
C ALA A 124 -25.10 37.92 -3.98
N VAL A 125 -24.94 38.28 -2.71
CA VAL A 125 -25.75 37.70 -1.64
C VAL A 125 -27.22 38.03 -1.95
N PRO A 126 -28.10 37.03 -2.10
CA PRO A 126 -29.52 37.30 -2.36
C PRO A 126 -30.09 38.09 -1.18
N LYS A 127 -30.61 39.28 -1.47
CA LYS A 127 -31.13 40.21 -0.46
C LYS A 127 -32.44 39.75 0.16
N ASP A 128 -33.19 38.92 -0.56
CA ASP A 128 -34.48 38.43 -0.12
C ASP A 128 -34.73 37.04 -0.72
N VAL A 129 -35.37 36.19 0.07
CA VAL A 129 -35.82 34.88 -0.36
C VAL A 129 -37.31 35.02 -0.60
N MET A 130 -37.74 34.96 -1.85
CA MET A 130 -39.17 34.90 -2.17
C MET A 130 -39.81 33.79 -1.34
N LYS A 131 -40.75 34.18 -0.46
CA LYS A 131 -41.52 33.22 0.32
C LYS A 131 -42.21 32.30 -0.67
N ARG A 132 -41.96 31.00 -0.54
CA ARG A 132 -42.69 29.97 -1.28
C ARG A 132 -44.18 30.23 -1.05
N SER A 133 -44.94 30.42 -2.13
CA SER A 133 -46.38 30.51 -2.06
C SER A 133 -46.93 29.26 -1.35
N PRO A 134 -47.95 29.38 -0.49
CA PRO A 134 -48.50 28.22 0.18
C PRO A 134 -48.89 27.19 -0.88
N ARG A 135 -48.38 25.95 -0.74
CA ARG A 135 -48.82 24.84 -1.59
C ARG A 135 -50.33 24.78 -1.49
N ARG A 136 -51.03 24.88 -2.62
CA ARG A 136 -52.41 24.39 -2.66
C ARG A 136 -52.35 22.93 -2.25
N VAL A 137 -53.16 22.57 -1.27
CA VAL A 137 -53.33 21.19 -0.85
C VAL A 137 -54.16 20.54 -1.94
N ASP A 138 -53.50 20.11 -3.01
CA ASP A 138 -54.07 19.11 -3.90
C ASP A 138 -53.67 17.75 -3.34
N ASN A 139 -54.71 17.00 -2.96
CA ASN A 139 -54.60 15.64 -2.45
C ASN A 139 -54.01 14.73 -3.53
N GLY A 140 -52.88 14.10 -3.20
CA GLY A 140 -52.30 13.03 -3.98
C GLY A 140 -50.97 13.42 -4.60
N GLU A 141 -49.89 13.09 -3.91
CA GLU A 141 -48.75 12.29 -4.42
C GLU A 141 -47.53 12.47 -3.50
N ALA A 142 -46.87 11.36 -3.23
CA ALA A 142 -45.93 11.15 -2.13
C ALA A 142 -44.76 12.15 -2.11
N GLU A 143 -44.47 12.67 -0.92
CA GLU A 143 -43.22 13.39 -0.65
C GLU A 143 -42.03 12.43 -0.77
N LEU A 144 -41.34 12.46 -1.90
CA LEU A 144 -39.99 11.92 -1.97
C LEU A 144 -39.04 12.94 -1.32
N THR A 145 -38.51 12.56 -0.17
CA THR A 145 -37.53 13.33 0.60
C THR A 145 -36.18 13.40 -0.13
N CYS A 146 -35.52 14.56 -0.03
CA CYS A 146 -34.18 14.85 -0.57
C CYS A 146 -33.06 14.10 0.19
N ALA A 147 -33.25 12.80 0.46
CA ALA A 147 -32.32 11.97 1.21
C ALA A 147 -31.59 10.94 0.32
N GLN A 148 -31.76 10.96 -1.00
CA GLN A 148 -31.21 9.91 -1.88
C GLN A 148 -30.21 10.35 -2.97
N SER A 149 -29.76 11.61 -3.00
CA SER A 149 -28.74 12.04 -3.96
C SER A 149 -27.36 12.23 -3.32
N LYS A 150 -26.87 11.22 -2.59
CA LYS A 150 -25.47 11.15 -2.15
C LYS A 150 -24.92 9.72 -2.24
N THR A 151 -24.97 9.13 -3.43
CA THR A 151 -24.26 7.86 -3.68
C THR A 151 -23.50 7.81 -5.00
N SER A 152 -23.39 8.92 -5.72
CA SER A 152 -22.65 8.96 -7.00
C SER A 152 -21.26 9.64 -6.93
N ILE A 153 -20.89 10.28 -5.80
CA ILE A 153 -19.59 10.96 -5.68
C ILE A 153 -18.48 10.03 -5.14
N PHE A 154 -18.83 8.90 -4.51
CA PHE A 154 -17.82 7.98 -3.96
C PHE A 154 -17.22 7.01 -4.99
N HIS A 155 -17.87 6.77 -6.13
CA HIS A 155 -17.35 5.83 -7.13
C HIS A 155 -16.31 6.46 -8.08
N MET A 156 -16.35 7.78 -8.30
CA MET A 156 -15.38 8.50 -9.14
C MET A 156 -14.01 8.70 -8.49
N ARG A 157 -13.89 8.51 -7.16
CA ARG A 157 -12.67 8.79 -6.40
C ARG A 157 -11.69 7.61 -6.31
N ILE A 158 -12.08 6.43 -6.80
CA ILE A 158 -11.19 5.26 -6.91
C ILE A 158 -10.49 5.24 -8.29
N GLU A 159 -11.17 5.59 -9.39
CA GLU A 159 -10.56 5.57 -10.72
C GLU A 159 -9.45 6.62 -10.92
N LEU A 160 -9.58 7.79 -10.29
CA LEU A 160 -8.54 8.84 -10.35
C LEU A 160 -7.22 8.46 -9.65
N ARG A 161 -7.21 7.43 -8.79
CA ARG A 161 -5.97 6.91 -8.19
C ARG A 161 -5.23 5.91 -9.08
N LEU A 162 -5.93 5.21 -9.97
CA LEU A 162 -5.30 4.28 -10.92
C LEU A 162 -4.60 5.04 -12.07
N LEU A 163 -5.17 6.14 -12.55
CA LEU A 163 -4.55 6.98 -13.61
C LEU A 163 -3.39 7.85 -13.11
N ALA A 164 -3.29 8.11 -11.81
CA ALA A 164 -2.15 8.84 -11.23
C ALA A 164 -0.88 7.97 -11.17
N MET A 165 -1.00 6.63 -11.12
CA MET A 165 0.15 5.73 -11.15
C MET A 165 0.75 5.55 -12.54
N THR A 166 -0.02 5.72 -13.62
CA THR A 166 0.50 5.59 -15.01
C THR A 166 1.15 6.86 -15.54
N LYS A 167 0.96 8.03 -14.91
CA LYS A 167 1.52 9.30 -15.42
C LYS A 167 2.84 9.72 -14.76
N ILE A 168 3.19 9.12 -13.62
CA ILE A 168 4.50 9.32 -12.97
C ILE A 168 5.62 8.67 -13.81
N GLU A 169 5.34 7.62 -14.56
CA GLU A 169 6.35 6.98 -15.43
C GLU A 169 6.68 7.78 -16.71
N LEU A 170 5.80 8.67 -17.18
CA LEU A 170 6.06 9.47 -18.38
C LEU A 170 6.91 10.72 -18.14
N TRP A 171 7.08 11.17 -16.89
CA TRP A 171 8.02 12.25 -16.56
C TRP A 171 9.46 11.77 -16.37
N ALA A 172 9.68 10.48 -16.12
CA ALA A 172 11.01 9.90 -16.00
C ALA A 172 11.68 9.58 -17.36
N TYR A 173 10.91 9.55 -18.47
CA TYR A 173 11.42 9.23 -19.81
C TYR A 173 11.66 10.45 -20.73
N SER A 174 11.36 11.67 -20.28
CA SER A 174 11.52 12.91 -21.08
C SER A 174 12.54 13.89 -20.49
N SER A 175 13.44 13.41 -19.64
CA SER A 175 14.62 14.15 -19.16
C SER A 175 15.91 13.37 -19.48
N CYS A 176 16.11 13.04 -20.76
CA CYS A 176 17.41 12.86 -21.38
C CYS A 176 17.47 13.80 -22.60
#